data_AF-A0AAV4UPX6-F1
#
_entry.id   AF-A0AAV4UPX6-F1
#
_cell.length_a   1.000
_cell.length_b   1.000
_cell.length_c   1.000
_cell.angle_alpha   90.00
_cell.angle_beta   90.00
_cell.angle_gamma   90.00
#
_symmetry.space_group_name_H-M   'P 1'
#
loop_
_entity.id
_entity.type
_entity.pdbx_description
1 polymer ?
#
loop_
_entity_poly.entity_id
_entity_poly.type
_entity_poly.pdbx_seq_one_letter_code
_entity_poly.pdbx_strand_id
1 'polypeptide(L)'
;MNDLISSKKFDWKKILKYQALSKDFIRKFKDKVDWWKISKYQKLSEDFIREFQDKVDWEKISECQTLSEDFIREFQDKVVWYCISRCQKLSEDFIREFQDKVVWYYMSEYQELSEDFIREFQVEVDWWGTSKYQKLSEDFTIEFQDKVVWCQLLMYRKLSENFIRKFQDKVDWYWILECQKLSENFIREFQDKVNWRKISEYQELSEDFIREFQDKVYWDWISACQTLSGDFIREFQDEVDWDWIAYLHLLFYFD
;
A
#
# COMPACT_ATOMS: atom_id res chain seq x y z
N MET A 1 -35.25 -18.00 -18.53
CA MET A 1 -34.87 -18.53 -17.19
C MET A 1 -36.07 -19.12 -16.44
N ASN A 2 -37.29 -18.57 -16.57
CA ASN A 2 -38.51 -19.15 -15.98
C ASN A 2 -38.80 -20.59 -16.49
N ASP A 3 -38.54 -20.89 -17.77
CA ASP A 3 -38.78 -22.23 -18.33
C ASP A 3 -37.73 -23.28 -17.96
N LEU A 4 -36.56 -22.87 -17.44
CA LEU A 4 -35.50 -23.78 -16.98
C LEU A 4 -35.81 -24.38 -15.59
N ILE A 5 -36.76 -23.82 -14.84
CA ILE A 5 -37.13 -24.29 -13.50
C ILE A 5 -38.03 -25.53 -13.56
N SER A 6 -38.74 -25.72 -14.68
CA SER A 6 -39.76 -26.77 -14.84
C SER A 6 -39.19 -28.15 -15.22
N SER A 7 -37.94 -28.24 -15.69
CA SER A 7 -37.36 -29.54 -16.10
C SER A 7 -35.93 -29.74 -15.61
N LYS A 8 -35.73 -30.88 -14.93
CA LYS A 8 -34.46 -31.45 -14.41
C LYS A 8 -33.66 -30.60 -13.40
N LYS A 9 -33.54 -31.15 -12.18
CA LYS A 9 -32.51 -30.90 -11.15
C LYS A 9 -31.88 -29.50 -11.21
N PHE A 10 -32.67 -28.50 -10.82
CA PHE A 10 -32.28 -27.10 -10.77
C PHE A 10 -31.13 -26.89 -9.78
N ASP A 11 -29.91 -26.70 -10.28
CA ASP A 11 -28.73 -26.48 -9.44
C ASP A 11 -28.69 -25.02 -8.96
N TRP A 12 -29.49 -24.74 -7.93
CA TRP A 12 -29.54 -23.46 -7.23
C TRP A 12 -28.14 -22.97 -6.85
N LYS A 13 -27.19 -23.87 -6.54
CA LYS A 13 -25.87 -23.47 -6.07
C LYS A 13 -25.03 -22.79 -7.15
N LYS A 14 -25.12 -23.24 -8.40
CA LYS A 14 -24.36 -22.64 -9.52
C LYS A 14 -24.95 -21.31 -9.98
N ILE A 15 -26.26 -21.25 -10.13
CA ILE A 15 -26.93 -20.02 -10.62
C ILE A 15 -26.72 -18.86 -9.65
N LEU A 16 -26.92 -19.08 -8.34
CA LEU A 16 -26.82 -18.03 -7.33
C LEU A 16 -25.41 -17.41 -7.22
N LYS A 17 -24.37 -18.17 -7.63
CA LYS A 17 -22.98 -17.73 -7.58
C LYS A 17 -22.50 -17.09 -8.89
N TYR A 18 -22.98 -17.57 -10.03
CA TYR A 18 -22.40 -17.22 -11.35
C TYR A 18 -23.33 -16.43 -12.26
N GLN A 19 -24.59 -16.24 -11.89
CA GLN A 19 -25.54 -15.44 -12.66
C GLN A 19 -25.99 -14.23 -11.86
N ALA A 20 -26.07 -13.08 -12.53
CA ALA A 20 -26.73 -11.90 -11.99
C ALA A 20 -28.25 -12.15 -11.99
N LEU A 21 -28.85 -12.28 -10.81
CA LEU A 21 -30.27 -12.48 -10.65
C LEU A 21 -31.01 -11.14 -10.55
N SER A 22 -32.15 -11.03 -11.22
CA SER A 22 -33.00 -9.86 -11.04
C SER A 22 -33.61 -9.84 -9.64
N LYS A 23 -33.82 -8.64 -9.09
CA LYS A 23 -34.43 -8.47 -7.76
C LYS A 23 -35.83 -9.10 -7.70
N ASP A 24 -36.62 -8.99 -8.76
CA ASP A 24 -37.96 -9.59 -8.84
C ASP A 24 -37.91 -11.13 -8.83
N PHE A 25 -36.88 -11.72 -9.42
CA PHE A 25 -36.66 -13.16 -9.31
C PHE A 25 -36.39 -13.55 -7.86
N ILE A 26 -35.49 -12.83 -7.17
CA ILE A 26 -35.17 -13.11 -5.77
C ILE A 26 -36.41 -12.93 -4.88
N ARG A 27 -37.21 -11.88 -5.09
CA ARG A 27 -38.49 -11.66 -4.39
C ARG A 27 -39.45 -12.83 -4.59
N LYS A 28 -39.64 -13.26 -5.84
CA LYS A 28 -40.55 -14.36 -6.19
C LYS A 28 -40.14 -15.69 -5.53
N PHE A 29 -38.85 -15.91 -5.32
CA PHE A 29 -38.30 -17.16 -4.78
C PHE A 29 -37.63 -16.97 -3.41
N LYS A 30 -38.02 -15.95 -2.64
CA LYS A 30 -37.39 -15.52 -1.38
C LYS A 30 -37.26 -16.61 -0.31
N ASP A 31 -38.09 -17.65 -0.37
CA ASP A 31 -38.09 -18.77 0.59
C ASP A 31 -37.33 -20.01 0.08
N LYS A 32 -36.79 -19.94 -1.14
CA LYS A 32 -36.03 -21.03 -1.80
C LYS A 32 -34.58 -20.66 -2.11
N VAL A 33 -34.26 -19.37 -2.11
CA VAL A 33 -32.90 -18.89 -2.35
C VAL A 33 -32.03 -19.04 -1.12
N ASP A 34 -30.74 -19.23 -1.34
CA ASP A 34 -29.70 -19.22 -0.31
C ASP A 34 -29.27 -17.77 -0.07
N TRP A 35 -29.74 -17.19 1.04
CA TRP A 35 -29.52 -15.78 1.36
C TRP A 35 -28.06 -15.42 1.61
N TRP A 36 -27.24 -16.36 2.09
CA TRP A 36 -25.81 -16.17 2.19
C TRP A 36 -25.18 -15.95 0.81
N LYS A 37 -25.57 -16.76 -0.19
CA LYS A 37 -25.08 -16.58 -1.57
C LYS A 37 -25.60 -15.32 -2.23
N ILE A 38 -26.86 -14.97 -2.00
CA ILE A 38 -27.43 -13.72 -2.48
C ILE A 38 -26.62 -12.54 -1.93
N SER A 39 -26.40 -12.50 -0.62
CA SER A 39 -25.66 -11.42 0.06
C SER A 39 -24.20 -11.32 -0.38
N LYS A 40 -23.56 -12.46 -0.69
CA LYS A 40 -22.15 -12.50 -1.11
C LYS A 40 -21.92 -12.16 -2.58
N TYR A 41 -22.72 -12.74 -3.47
CA TYR A 41 -22.40 -12.77 -4.91
C TYR A 41 -23.26 -11.84 -5.76
N GLN A 42 -24.39 -11.35 -5.23
CA GLN A 42 -25.26 -10.44 -5.96
C GLN A 42 -24.98 -9.00 -5.54
N LYS A 43 -25.08 -8.07 -6.49
CA LYS A 43 -25.06 -6.64 -6.19
C LYS A 43 -26.44 -6.21 -5.72
N LEU A 44 -26.58 -5.93 -4.43
CA LEU A 44 -27.84 -5.56 -3.80
C LEU A 44 -27.88 -4.04 -3.59
N SER A 45 -29.05 -3.42 -3.79
CA SER A 45 -29.24 -2.03 -3.38
C SER A 45 -29.64 -1.98 -1.92
N GLU A 46 -29.34 -0.89 -1.24
CA GLU A 46 -29.73 -0.67 0.15
C GLU A 46 -31.23 -0.85 0.39
N ASP A 47 -32.10 -0.36 -0.49
CA ASP A 47 -33.55 -0.57 -0.35
C ASP A 47 -33.96 -2.05 -0.40
N PHE A 48 -33.24 -2.85 -1.17
CA PHE A 48 -33.49 -4.28 -1.22
C PHE A 48 -33.00 -4.95 0.07
N ILE A 49 -31.89 -4.48 0.63
CA ILE A 49 -31.38 -4.96 1.90
C ILE A 49 -32.33 -4.57 3.03
N ARG A 50 -32.89 -3.34 3.03
CA ARG A 50 -33.95 -2.92 3.97
C ARG A 50 -35.18 -3.82 3.88
N GLU A 51 -35.65 -4.12 2.67
CA GLU A 51 -36.80 -5.01 2.42
C GLU A 51 -36.57 -6.41 3.00
N PHE A 52 -35.35 -6.92 2.97
CA PHE A 52 -34.98 -8.28 3.38
C PHE A 52 -34.00 -8.34 4.55
N GLN A 53 -34.01 -7.33 5.42
CA GLN A 53 -33.03 -7.14 6.50
C GLN A 53 -32.95 -8.30 7.49
N ASP A 54 -34.02 -9.08 7.64
CA ASP A 54 -34.08 -10.24 8.54
C ASP A 54 -33.69 -11.56 7.86
N LYS A 55 -33.37 -11.53 6.56
CA LYS A 55 -32.98 -12.70 5.78
C LYS A 55 -31.55 -12.62 5.25
N VAL A 56 -31.08 -11.42 4.91
CA VAL A 56 -29.71 -11.22 4.41
C VAL A 56 -28.66 -11.64 5.43
N ASP A 57 -27.50 -12.03 4.93
CA ASP A 57 -26.34 -12.32 5.77
C ASP A 57 -25.55 -11.02 5.98
N TRP A 58 -25.62 -10.46 7.19
CA TRP A 58 -25.04 -9.15 7.50
C TRP A 58 -23.51 -9.10 7.41
N GLU A 59 -22.83 -10.22 7.63
CA GLU A 59 -21.38 -10.31 7.42
C GLU A 59 -21.06 -10.13 5.94
N LYS A 60 -21.78 -10.84 5.05
CA LYS A 60 -21.60 -10.70 3.61
C LYS A 60 -22.11 -9.37 3.07
N ILE A 61 -23.16 -8.79 3.64
CA ILE A 61 -23.59 -7.43 3.30
C ILE A 61 -22.46 -6.43 3.61
N SER A 62 -21.91 -6.49 4.83
CA SER A 62 -20.87 -5.55 5.28
C SER A 62 -19.55 -5.70 4.51
N GLU A 63 -19.21 -6.91 4.08
CA GLU A 63 -17.96 -7.21 3.37
C GLU A 63 -18.06 -6.99 1.85
N CYS A 64 -19.16 -7.38 1.22
CA CYS A 64 -19.25 -7.51 -0.24
C CYS A 64 -20.05 -6.38 -0.92
N GLN A 65 -20.87 -5.64 -0.17
CA GLN A 65 -21.68 -4.54 -0.73
C GLN A 65 -20.98 -3.20 -0.50
N THR A 66 -21.24 -2.24 -1.38
CA THR A 66 -20.90 -0.83 -1.15
C THR A 66 -22.06 -0.19 -0.40
N LEU A 67 -21.81 0.22 0.85
CA LEU A 67 -22.82 0.78 1.74
C LEU A 67 -22.54 2.26 1.98
N SER A 68 -23.58 3.08 1.95
CA SER A 68 -23.52 4.47 2.38
C SER A 68 -23.41 4.55 3.91
N GLU A 69 -22.81 5.63 4.39
CA GLU A 69 -22.73 5.91 5.83
C GLU A 69 -24.11 6.01 6.48
N ASP A 70 -25.10 6.58 5.80
CA ASP A 70 -26.47 6.67 6.33
C ASP A 70 -27.12 5.30 6.51
N PHE A 71 -26.87 4.38 5.58
CA PHE A 71 -27.31 2.99 5.74
C PHE A 71 -26.59 2.30 6.90
N ILE A 72 -25.30 2.55 7.07
CA ILE A 72 -24.53 1.99 8.19
C ILE A 72 -25.03 2.55 9.52
N ARG A 73 -25.37 3.86 9.61
CA ARG A 73 -26.01 4.47 10.78
C ARG A 73 -27.35 3.81 11.11
N GLU A 74 -28.19 3.62 10.10
CA GLU A 74 -29.50 2.97 10.22
C GLU A 74 -29.39 1.54 10.78
N PHE A 75 -28.38 0.79 10.34
CA PHE A 75 -28.18 -0.63 10.71
C PHE A 75 -26.94 -0.88 11.57
N GLN A 76 -26.53 0.10 12.37
CA GLN A 76 -25.28 0.06 13.15
C GLN A 76 -25.15 -1.13 14.12
N ASP A 77 -26.27 -1.72 14.53
CA ASP A 77 -26.33 -2.87 15.45
C ASP A 77 -26.37 -4.22 14.71
N LYS A 78 -26.53 -4.21 13.39
CA LYS A 78 -26.56 -5.41 12.54
C LYS A 78 -25.30 -5.57 11.70
N VAL A 79 -24.71 -4.46 11.23
CA VAL A 79 -23.48 -4.49 10.43
C VAL A 79 -22.31 -5.08 11.22
N VAL A 80 -21.37 -5.69 10.50
CA VAL A 80 -20.14 -6.24 11.09
C VAL A 80 -19.06 -5.18 10.98
N TRP A 81 -18.77 -4.50 12.10
CA TRP A 81 -17.85 -3.36 12.15
C TRP A 81 -16.44 -3.66 11.63
N TYR A 82 -15.91 -4.85 11.90
CA TYR A 82 -14.67 -5.32 11.29
C TYR A 82 -14.70 -5.22 9.74
N CYS A 83 -15.79 -5.66 9.12
CA CYS A 83 -15.97 -5.61 7.66
C CYS A 83 -16.21 -4.17 7.19
N ILE A 84 -17.00 -3.39 7.93
CA ILE A 84 -17.23 -1.97 7.62
C ILE A 84 -15.90 -1.22 7.57
N SER A 85 -15.10 -1.36 8.63
CA SER A 85 -13.81 -0.70 8.77
C SER A 85 -12.81 -1.06 7.67
N ARG A 86 -12.83 -2.31 7.20
CA ARG A 86 -11.89 -2.80 6.19
C ARG A 86 -12.33 -2.52 4.75
N CYS A 87 -13.62 -2.61 4.47
CA CYS A 87 -14.13 -2.72 3.11
C CYS A 87 -14.86 -1.46 2.62
N GLN A 88 -15.33 -0.60 3.52
CA GLN A 88 -16.04 0.62 3.16
C GLN A 88 -15.09 1.82 3.14
N LYS A 89 -15.37 2.79 2.28
CA LYS A 89 -14.74 4.11 2.34
C LYS A 89 -15.54 4.97 3.32
N LEU A 90 -14.92 5.39 4.41
CA LEU A 90 -15.55 6.14 5.48
C LEU A 90 -14.95 7.55 5.55
N SER A 91 -15.79 8.54 5.82
CA SER A 91 -15.36 9.89 6.15
C SER A 91 -14.87 9.98 7.58
N GLU A 92 -13.99 10.93 7.87
CA GLU A 92 -13.51 11.17 9.22
C GLU A 92 -14.63 11.49 10.20
N ASP A 93 -15.66 12.24 9.78
CA ASP A 93 -16.80 12.58 10.64
C ASP A 93 -17.58 11.33 11.06
N PHE A 94 -17.76 10.37 10.14
CA PHE A 94 -18.34 9.09 10.46
C PHE A 94 -17.46 8.28 11.42
N ILE A 95 -16.14 8.29 11.22
CA ILE A 95 -15.21 7.60 12.11
C ILE A 95 -15.24 8.24 13.52
N ARG A 96 -15.33 9.57 13.64
CA ARG A 96 -15.53 10.28 14.92
C ARG A 96 -16.81 9.85 15.62
N GLU A 97 -17.91 9.78 14.87
CA GLU A 97 -19.23 9.37 15.36
C GLU A 97 -19.22 7.94 15.93
N PHE A 98 -18.48 7.03 15.28
CA PHE A 98 -18.43 5.60 15.64
C PHE A 98 -17.06 5.12 16.14
N GLN A 99 -16.28 6.00 16.77
CA GLN A 99 -14.92 5.75 17.22
C GLN A 99 -14.77 4.50 18.13
N ASP A 100 -15.79 4.22 18.94
CA ASP A 100 -15.81 3.06 19.85
C ASP A 100 -16.14 1.73 19.16
N LYS A 101 -16.62 1.77 17.92
CA LYS A 101 -17.06 0.58 17.16
C LYS A 101 -16.12 0.22 16.02
N VAL A 102 -15.47 1.20 15.40
CA VAL A 102 -14.53 0.96 14.30
C VAL A 102 -13.30 0.18 14.76
N VAL A 103 -12.68 -0.53 13.83
CA VAL A 103 -11.42 -1.22 14.09
C VAL A 103 -10.26 -0.33 13.61
N TRP A 104 -9.58 0.31 14.56
CA TRP A 104 -8.53 1.31 14.31
C TRP A 104 -7.36 0.82 13.46
N TYR A 105 -6.98 -0.45 13.58
CA TYR A 105 -6.00 -1.08 12.70
C TYR A 105 -6.38 -0.92 11.22
N TYR A 106 -7.65 -1.17 10.86
CA TYR A 106 -8.12 -1.00 9.49
C TYR A 106 -8.36 0.46 9.09
N MET A 107 -8.72 1.32 10.04
CA MET A 107 -8.77 2.76 9.78
C MET A 107 -7.41 3.29 9.34
N SER A 108 -6.37 2.86 10.04
CA SER A 108 -5.00 3.32 9.81
C SER A 108 -4.40 2.77 8.52
N GLU A 109 -4.84 1.59 8.06
CA GLU A 109 -4.31 0.93 6.84
C GLU A 109 -5.11 1.25 5.57
N TYR A 110 -6.45 1.36 5.66
CA TYR A 110 -7.31 1.38 4.47
C TYR A 110 -8.08 2.70 4.24
N GLN A 111 -8.14 3.60 5.22
CA GLN A 111 -8.77 4.91 5.05
C GLN A 111 -7.72 5.98 4.72
N GLU A 112 -8.15 7.05 4.05
CA GLU A 112 -7.33 8.25 3.86
C GLU A 112 -7.61 9.20 5.02
N LEU A 113 -6.67 9.26 5.97
CA LEU A 113 -6.80 10.06 7.19
C LEU A 113 -5.92 11.31 7.09
N SER A 114 -6.50 12.46 7.41
CA SER A 114 -5.76 13.70 7.54
C SER A 114 -4.87 13.69 8.78
N GLU A 115 -3.80 14.49 8.74
CA GLU A 115 -2.93 14.64 9.89
C GLU A 115 -3.66 15.16 11.13
N ASP A 116 -4.61 16.08 10.97
CA ASP A 116 -5.37 16.64 12.09
C ASP A 116 -6.22 15.57 12.76
N PHE A 117 -6.83 14.68 11.98
CA PHE A 117 -7.53 13.51 12.51
C PHE A 117 -6.57 12.56 13.24
N ILE A 118 -5.40 12.30 12.68
CA ILE A 118 -4.40 11.43 13.35
C ILE A 118 -3.90 12.08 14.65
N ARG A 119 -3.74 13.42 14.70
CA ARG A 119 -3.41 14.16 15.93
C ARG A 119 -4.50 13.98 17.00
N GLU A 120 -5.75 14.12 16.59
CA GLU A 120 -6.94 13.95 17.45
C GLU A 120 -6.98 12.54 18.05
N PHE A 121 -6.75 11.50 17.23
CA PHE A 121 -6.86 10.08 17.62
C PHE A 121 -5.52 9.37 17.81
N GLN A 122 -4.47 10.10 18.17
CA GLN A 122 -3.08 9.60 18.25
C GLN A 122 -2.83 8.44 19.24
N VAL A 123 -3.81 8.15 20.11
CA VAL A 123 -3.78 7.02 21.07
C VAL A 123 -4.41 5.76 20.46
N GLU A 124 -5.40 5.95 19.59
CA GLU A 124 -6.20 4.87 19.01
C GLU A 124 -5.63 4.34 17.69
N VAL A 125 -5.07 5.23 16.86
CA VAL A 125 -4.51 4.87 15.56
C VAL A 125 -3.38 3.83 15.69
N ASP A 126 -3.35 2.90 14.74
CA ASP A 126 -2.26 1.93 14.62
C ASP A 126 -1.09 2.58 13.88
N TRP A 127 -0.05 2.94 14.65
CA TRP A 127 1.10 3.67 14.11
C TRP A 127 1.89 2.89 13.05
N TRP A 128 1.79 1.56 13.01
CA TRP A 128 2.41 0.78 11.94
C TRP A 128 1.69 1.02 10.61
N GLY A 129 0.37 0.89 10.59
CA GLY A 129 -0.47 1.21 9.44
C GLY A 129 -0.36 2.68 9.04
N THR A 130 -0.41 3.58 10.03
CA THR A 130 -0.28 5.02 9.80
C THR A 130 1.04 5.36 9.10
N SER A 131 2.16 4.81 9.58
CA SER A 131 3.49 5.10 9.04
C SER A 131 3.70 4.54 7.63
N LYS A 132 3.02 3.45 7.29
CA LYS A 132 3.18 2.76 6.01
C LYS A 132 2.28 3.32 4.92
N TYR A 133 1.03 3.63 5.25
CA TYR A 133 -0.01 3.89 4.24
C TYR A 133 -0.48 5.34 4.19
N GLN A 134 -0.27 6.14 5.24
CA GLN A 134 -0.74 7.53 5.27
C GLN A 134 0.28 8.49 4.68
N LYS A 135 -0.21 9.57 4.06
CA LYS A 135 0.61 10.66 3.52
C LYS A 135 0.89 11.69 4.61
N LEU A 136 1.84 11.37 5.49
CA LEU A 136 2.27 12.29 6.55
C LEU A 136 3.26 13.33 6.00
N SER A 137 3.36 14.51 6.57
CA SER A 137 4.41 15.49 6.28
C SER A 137 5.66 15.20 7.11
N GLU A 138 6.78 15.82 6.74
CA GLU A 138 8.00 15.77 7.56
C GLU A 138 7.79 16.45 8.91
N ASP A 139 7.05 17.55 8.96
CA ASP A 139 6.72 18.26 10.21
C ASP A 139 5.87 17.41 11.16
N PHE A 140 4.85 16.73 10.63
CA PHE A 140 4.08 15.75 11.41
C PHE A 140 4.96 14.61 11.91
N THR A 141 5.86 14.12 11.06
CA THR A 141 6.78 13.03 11.45
C THR A 141 7.75 13.48 12.54
N ILE A 142 8.19 14.75 12.53
CA ILE A 142 8.98 15.35 13.60
C ILE A 142 8.17 15.41 14.91
N GLU A 143 6.91 15.84 14.82
CA GLU A 143 5.99 15.95 15.96
C GLU A 143 5.79 14.59 16.65
N PHE A 144 5.61 13.51 15.87
CA PHE A 144 5.35 12.16 16.36
C PHE A 144 6.52 11.18 16.22
N GLN A 145 7.75 11.69 16.23
CA GLN A 145 8.99 10.94 15.98
C GLN A 145 9.23 9.70 16.87
N ASP A 146 8.56 9.61 18.01
CA ASP A 146 8.68 8.50 18.97
C ASP A 146 7.56 7.46 18.83
N LYS A 147 6.53 7.76 18.02
CA LYS A 147 5.42 6.85 17.73
C LYS A 147 5.50 6.25 16.34
N VAL A 148 5.97 7.02 15.36
CA VAL A 148 6.10 6.57 13.97
C VAL A 148 7.07 5.39 13.84
N VAL A 149 6.77 4.51 12.89
CA VAL A 149 7.61 3.35 12.58
C VAL A 149 8.58 3.74 11.46
N TRP A 150 9.81 4.08 11.85
CA TRP A 150 10.86 4.60 10.96
C TRP A 150 11.14 3.74 9.74
N CYS A 151 11.22 2.42 9.89
CA CYS A 151 11.47 1.53 8.75
C CYS A 151 10.37 1.62 7.68
N GLN A 152 9.10 1.79 8.08
CA GLN A 152 7.99 1.94 7.13
C GLN A 152 8.08 3.28 6.39
N LEU A 153 8.36 4.36 7.12
CA LEU A 153 8.52 5.68 6.51
C LEU A 153 9.66 5.70 5.47
N LEU A 154 10.79 5.09 5.79
CA LEU A 154 11.98 5.08 4.92
C LEU A 154 11.78 4.26 3.65
N MET A 155 11.03 3.15 3.72
CA MET A 155 10.81 2.27 2.58
C MET A 155 9.77 2.80 1.59
N TYR A 156 8.75 3.49 2.08
CA TYR A 156 7.57 3.83 1.27
C TYR A 156 7.44 5.31 0.93
N ARG A 157 8.31 6.18 1.46
CA ARG A 157 8.21 7.63 1.26
C ARG A 157 9.50 8.25 0.76
N LYS A 158 9.41 9.23 -0.11
CA LYS A 158 10.54 10.10 -0.46
C LYS A 158 10.73 11.14 0.64
N LEU A 159 11.87 11.10 1.32
CA LEU A 159 12.23 12.05 2.39
C LEU A 159 13.32 13.00 1.90
N SER A 160 13.32 14.21 2.43
CA SER A 160 14.35 15.20 2.18
C SER A 160 15.65 14.83 2.91
N GLU A 161 16.78 15.16 2.31
CA GLU A 161 18.09 14.97 2.95
C GLU A 161 18.22 15.76 4.24
N ASN A 162 17.61 16.94 4.34
CA ASN A 162 17.60 17.74 5.57
C ASN A 162 16.87 17.00 6.70
N PHE A 163 15.76 16.33 6.38
CA PHE A 163 15.05 15.50 7.33
C PHE A 163 15.87 14.28 7.76
N ILE A 164 16.48 13.58 6.81
CA ILE A 164 17.34 12.42 7.11
C ILE A 164 18.53 12.86 7.98
N ARG A 165 19.18 13.97 7.66
CA ARG A 165 20.27 14.57 8.45
C ARG A 165 19.84 14.83 9.89
N LYS A 166 18.64 15.38 10.09
CA LYS A 166 18.08 15.65 11.42
C LYS A 166 17.88 14.38 12.25
N PHE A 167 17.56 13.26 11.60
CA PHE A 167 17.25 11.98 12.24
C PHE A 167 18.27 10.87 11.96
N GLN A 168 19.50 11.23 11.64
CA GLN A 168 20.56 10.31 11.24
C GLN A 168 20.82 9.13 12.19
N ASP A 169 20.47 9.26 13.48
CA ASP A 169 20.68 8.22 14.49
C ASP A 169 19.46 7.30 14.68
N LYS A 170 18.30 7.67 14.11
CA LYS A 170 17.07 6.85 14.09
C LYS A 170 16.89 6.10 12.76
N VAL A 171 17.64 6.50 11.74
CA VAL A 171 17.54 5.94 10.39
C VAL A 171 18.39 4.69 10.25
N ASP A 172 17.83 3.68 9.58
CA ASP A 172 18.59 2.52 9.15
C ASP A 172 19.32 2.85 7.84
N TRP A 173 20.64 3.02 7.95
CA TRP A 173 21.54 3.36 6.84
C TRP A 173 21.64 2.28 5.78
N TYR A 174 21.27 1.03 6.09
CA TYR A 174 21.24 -0.04 5.11
C TYR A 174 20.06 0.13 4.15
N TRP A 175 18.85 0.32 4.67
CA TRP A 175 17.63 0.40 3.86
C TRP A 175 17.48 1.74 3.15
N ILE A 176 17.94 2.84 3.76
CA ILE A 176 17.78 4.17 3.15
C ILE A 176 18.43 4.27 1.77
N LEU A 177 19.56 3.60 1.57
CA LEU A 177 20.36 3.66 0.33
C LEU A 177 19.71 2.87 -0.81
N GLU A 178 18.81 1.94 -0.51
CA GLU A 178 18.01 1.24 -1.53
C GLU A 178 16.76 2.05 -1.89
N CYS A 179 16.16 2.72 -0.90
CA CYS A 179 14.84 3.33 -1.05
C CYS A 179 14.87 4.82 -1.43
N GLN A 180 15.93 5.55 -1.09
CA GLN A 180 16.06 6.98 -1.34
C GLN A 180 17.09 7.28 -2.42
N LYS A 181 16.83 8.28 -3.26
CA LYS A 181 17.84 8.89 -4.13
C LYS A 181 18.52 10.01 -3.36
N LEU A 182 19.79 9.81 -3.02
CA LEU A 182 20.60 10.74 -2.25
C LEU A 182 21.62 11.41 -3.17
N SER A 183 21.87 12.69 -2.93
CA SER A 183 22.91 13.44 -3.61
C SER A 183 24.29 12.97 -3.15
N GLU A 184 25.26 13.08 -4.04
CA GLU A 184 26.66 12.78 -3.72
C GLU A 184 27.18 13.62 -2.55
N ASN A 185 26.75 14.88 -2.42
CA ASN A 185 27.16 15.72 -1.30
C ASN A 185 26.67 15.17 0.04
N PHE A 186 25.46 14.63 0.07
CA PHE A 186 24.94 13.94 1.24
C PHE A 186 25.72 12.66 1.53
N ILE A 187 26.06 11.88 0.50
CA ILE A 187 26.87 10.67 0.65
C ILE A 187 28.27 11.01 1.18
N ARG A 188 28.91 12.09 0.68
CA ARG A 188 30.20 12.60 1.19
C ARG A 188 30.11 12.94 2.68
N GLU A 189 29.04 13.64 3.08
CA GLU A 189 28.80 14.02 4.48
C GLU A 189 28.71 12.80 5.40
N PHE A 190 28.09 11.70 4.94
CA PHE A 190 27.85 10.49 5.72
C PHE A 190 28.68 9.28 5.31
N GLN A 191 29.84 9.51 4.69
CA GLN A 191 30.68 8.47 4.10
C GLN A 191 31.09 7.32 5.04
N ASP A 192 31.09 7.55 6.35
CA ASP A 192 31.45 6.57 7.39
C ASP A 192 30.24 5.75 7.89
N LYS A 193 29.01 6.19 7.59
CA LYS A 193 27.76 5.51 7.99
C LYS A 193 27.16 4.69 6.84
N VAL A 194 27.41 5.10 5.60
CA VAL A 194 26.80 4.51 4.42
C VAL A 194 27.40 3.15 4.06
N ASN A 195 26.57 2.29 3.48
CA ASN A 195 27.02 1.03 2.90
C ASN A 195 27.46 1.26 1.44
N TRP A 196 28.77 1.21 1.20
CA TRP A 196 29.37 1.49 -0.12
C TRP A 196 28.92 0.54 -1.22
N ARG A 197 28.66 -0.73 -0.90
CA ARG A 197 28.09 -1.68 -1.86
C ARG A 197 26.71 -1.22 -2.33
N LYS A 198 25.86 -0.75 -1.41
CA LYS A 198 24.51 -0.24 -1.74
C LYS A 198 24.55 1.08 -2.49
N ILE A 199 25.51 1.95 -2.17
CA ILE A 199 25.74 3.17 -2.94
C ILE A 199 26.08 2.81 -4.39
N SER A 200 27.05 1.91 -4.62
CA SER A 200 27.46 1.53 -5.98
C SER A 200 26.35 0.87 -6.79
N GLU A 201 25.47 0.09 -6.14
CA GLU A 201 24.38 -0.66 -6.79
C GLU A 201 23.13 0.21 -7.07
N TYR A 202 22.73 1.08 -6.14
CA TYR A 202 21.40 1.74 -6.18
C TYR A 202 21.42 3.25 -6.41
N GLN A 203 22.56 3.93 -6.18
CA GLN A 203 22.68 5.38 -6.38
C GLN A 203 23.21 5.70 -7.77
N GLU A 204 22.84 6.87 -8.28
CA GLU A 204 23.40 7.42 -9.52
C GLU A 204 24.62 8.25 -9.14
N LEU A 205 25.79 7.85 -9.63
CA LEU A 205 27.07 8.43 -9.25
C LEU A 205 27.77 9.00 -10.47
N SER A 206 28.27 10.23 -10.35
CA SER A 206 29.15 10.81 -11.35
C SER A 206 30.51 10.13 -11.33
N GLU A 207 31.17 10.12 -12.48
CA GLU A 207 32.55 9.64 -12.60
C GLU A 207 33.51 10.35 -11.63
N ASP A 208 33.33 11.65 -11.41
CA ASP A 208 34.17 12.42 -10.48
C ASP A 208 34.02 11.95 -9.04
N PHE A 209 32.80 11.60 -8.63
CA PHE A 209 32.55 10.98 -7.33
C PHE A 209 33.18 9.59 -7.24
N ILE A 210 33.08 8.79 -8.31
CA ILE A 210 33.68 7.46 -8.34
C ILE A 210 35.21 7.56 -8.26
N ARG A 211 35.85 8.52 -8.97
CA ARG A 211 37.29 8.82 -8.83
C ARG A 211 37.65 9.16 -7.40
N GLU A 212 36.87 10.02 -6.76
CA GLU A 212 37.10 10.46 -5.37
C GLU A 212 37.06 9.29 -4.39
N PHE A 213 36.17 8.32 -4.60
CA PHE A 213 35.94 7.18 -3.71
C PHE A 213 36.30 5.81 -4.31
N GLN A 214 37.25 5.78 -5.25
CA GLN A 214 37.68 4.58 -5.99
C GLN A 214 38.02 3.39 -5.09
N ASP A 215 38.59 3.64 -3.89
CA ASP A 215 39.01 2.61 -2.95
C ASP A 215 37.85 2.05 -2.09
N LYS A 216 36.68 2.68 -2.14
CA LYS A 216 35.50 2.31 -1.33
C LYS A 216 34.37 1.73 -2.16
N VAL A 217 34.21 2.19 -3.40
CA VAL A 217 33.16 1.71 -4.29
C VAL A 217 33.36 0.23 -4.65
N TYR A 218 32.26 -0.42 -5.03
CA TYR A 218 32.31 -1.79 -5.52
C TYR A 218 32.26 -1.80 -7.04
N TRP A 219 33.42 -2.05 -7.66
CA TRP A 219 33.60 -1.92 -9.10
C TRP A 219 32.70 -2.83 -9.95
N ASP A 220 32.39 -4.04 -9.49
CA ASP A 220 31.40 -4.91 -10.14
C ASP A 220 30.06 -4.20 -10.31
N TRP A 221 29.57 -3.53 -9.26
CA TRP A 221 28.31 -2.79 -9.27
C TRP A 221 28.41 -1.47 -10.03
N ILE A 222 29.54 -0.77 -9.92
CA ILE A 222 29.79 0.43 -10.74
C ILE A 222 29.70 0.09 -12.23
N SER A 223 30.35 -1.01 -12.64
CA SER A 223 30.39 -1.46 -14.03
C SER A 223 29.03 -1.95 -14.53
N ALA A 224 28.22 -2.57 -13.65
CA ALA A 224 26.90 -3.07 -14.00
C ALA A 224 25.80 -2.00 -14.00
N CYS A 225 25.89 -0.99 -13.13
CA CYS A 225 24.79 -0.09 -12.82
C CYS A 225 24.98 1.35 -13.33
N GLN A 226 26.22 1.81 -13.53
CA GLN A 226 26.49 3.20 -13.90
C GLN A 226 26.68 3.34 -15.42
N THR A 227 26.41 4.53 -15.95
CA THR A 227 26.78 4.87 -17.33
C THR A 227 28.15 5.54 -17.32
N LEU A 228 29.16 4.82 -17.81
CA LEU A 228 30.57 5.24 -17.79
C LEU A 228 31.03 5.65 -19.18
N SER A 229 31.82 6.72 -19.27
CA SER A 229 32.47 7.14 -20.50
C SER A 229 33.64 6.23 -20.87
N GLY A 230 33.96 6.14 -22.15
CA GLY A 230 35.09 5.34 -22.62
C GLY A 230 36.44 5.84 -22.10
N ASP A 231 36.58 7.13 -21.79
CA ASP A 231 37.79 7.67 -21.16
C ASP A 231 37.92 7.18 -19.72
N PHE A 232 36.82 7.18 -18.96
CA PHE A 232 36.79 6.66 -17.61
C PHE A 232 37.07 5.16 -17.55
N ILE A 233 36.47 4.37 -18.46
CA ILE A 233 36.72 2.92 -18.55
C ILE A 233 38.19 2.64 -18.85
N ARG A 234 38.84 3.45 -19.71
CA ARG A 234 40.27 3.32 -19.99
C ARG A 234 41.13 3.70 -18.78
N GLU A 235 40.73 4.73 -18.04
CA GLU A 235 41.40 5.18 -16.81
C GLU A 235 41.40 4.07 -15.74
N PHE A 236 40.26 3.39 -15.56
CA PHE A 236 40.05 2.34 -14.55
C PHE A 236 39.99 0.92 -15.11
N GLN A 237 40.70 0.66 -16.21
CA GLN A 237 40.62 -0.61 -16.96
C GLN A 237 40.91 -1.87 -16.14
N ASP A 238 41.71 -1.75 -15.06
CA ASP A 238 42.12 -2.86 -14.20
C ASP A 238 41.11 -3.13 -13.06
N GLU A 239 40.21 -2.19 -12.79
CA GLU A 239 39.21 -2.27 -11.72
C GLU A 239 37.82 -2.61 -12.25
N VAL A 240 37.46 -2.08 -13.43
CA VAL A 240 36.13 -2.31 -14.03
C VAL A 240 35.91 -3.77 -14.44
N ASP A 241 34.68 -4.22 -14.30
CA ASP A 241 34.26 -5.54 -14.76
C ASP A 241 33.89 -5.48 -16.26
N TRP A 242 34.78 -6.04 -17.07
CA TRP A 242 34.65 -6.10 -18.53
C TRP A 242 33.48 -6.96 -19.02
N ASP A 243 33.07 -7.98 -18.26
CA ASP A 243 31.94 -8.82 -18.65
C ASP A 243 30.63 -8.00 -18.60
N TRP A 244 30.49 -7.16 -17.57
CA TRP A 244 29.35 -6.23 -17.46
C TRP A 244 29.39 -5.11 -18.50
N ILE A 245 30.56 -4.50 -18.72
CA ILE A 245 30.72 -3.44 -19.74
C ILE A 245 30.39 -3.98 -21.14
N ALA A 246 30.88 -5.18 -21.49
CA ALA A 246 30.60 -5.81 -22.77
C ALA A 246 29.11 -6.16 -22.93
N TYR A 247 28.46 -6.62 -21.85
CA TYR A 247 27.03 -6.93 -21.85
C TYR A 247 26.16 -5.68 -22.10
N LEU A 248 26.47 -4.55 -21.45
CA LEU A 248 25.77 -3.28 -21.67
C LEU A 248 25.98 -2.77 -23.10
N HIS A 249 27.21 -2.84 -23.62
CA HIS A 249 27.51 -2.47 -25.01
C HIS A 249 26.74 -3.32 -26.03
N LEU A 250 26.50 -4.60 -25.77
CA LEU A 250 25.70 -5.45 -26.67
C LEU A 250 24.21 -5.07 -26.64
N LEU A 251 23.65 -4.67 -25.50
CA LEU A 251 22.24 -4.30 -25.39
C LEU A 251 21.88 -2.99 -26.13
N PHE A 252 22.80 -2.02 -26.19
CA PHE A 252 22.54 -0.72 -26.83
C PHE A 252 22.86 -0.68 -28.35
N TYR A 253 23.36 -1.77 -28.93
CA TYR A 253 23.66 -1.89 -30.37
C TYR A 253 22.68 -2.80 -31.15
N PHE A 254 21.59 -3.24 -30.53
CA PHE A 254 20.52 -4.05 -31.17
C PHE A 254 19.16 -3.33 -31.33
N ASP A 255 19.08 -2.01 -31.12
CA ASP A 255 17.92 -1.18 -31.49
C ASP A 255 18.20 -0.27 -32.70
#